data_AF-A0A518HF70-F1
#
_entry.id   AF-A0A518HF70-F1
#
_cell.length_a   1.000
_cell.length_b   1.000
_cell.length_c   1.000
_cell.angle_alpha   90.00
_cell.angle_beta   90.00
_cell.angle_gamma   90.00
#
_symmetry.space_group_name_H-M   'P 1'
#
loop_
_entity.id
_entity.type
_entity.pdbx_description
1 polymer ?
#
loop_
_entity_poly.entity_id
_entity_poly.type
_entity_poly.pdbx_seq_one_letter_code
_entity_poly.pdbx_strand_id
1 'polypeptide(L)'
;MERPIPPEPEPTRWASAHFAGADLADVRRVRRVVRIAGAWADRPGRSIPAPFEDRYDIKAAYHLFDHADATPERLQAGHRGLVAEALRQRGTSLLIEDTTVISYPGRRPVPGLGTVGYSGRGQTGFHLHTVLAARWPGQVRPDAHGRRPALEVLGLADQQSDVRAPLPAGTTRRRPPARKPTDPPTERCAKKVKFPRSPTRPERRRLGPDVTSGVGVRRRGGTARATPPGLDIRDFASPRSSGDASPPRPTG
;
A
#
# COMPACT_ATOMS: atom_id res chain seq x y z
N MET A 1 -43.50 -12.77 3.95
CA MET A 1 -42.86 -11.70 4.75
C MET A 1 -41.37 -11.82 4.51
N GLU A 2 -40.80 -10.93 3.70
CA GLU A 2 -39.35 -10.84 3.51
C GLU A 2 -38.73 -10.38 4.83
N ARG A 3 -37.84 -11.19 5.41
CA ARG A 3 -37.08 -10.79 6.61
C ARG A 3 -36.11 -9.69 6.17
N PRO A 4 -36.12 -8.50 6.82
CA PRO A 4 -35.16 -7.47 6.51
C PRO A 4 -33.75 -8.01 6.75
N ILE A 5 -32.89 -7.88 5.74
CA ILE A 5 -31.47 -8.24 5.84
C ILE A 5 -30.87 -7.35 6.93
N PRO A 6 -30.25 -7.92 7.98
CA PRO A 6 -29.67 -7.11 9.04
C PRO A 6 -28.60 -6.18 8.45
N PRO A 7 -28.47 -4.96 8.99
CA PRO A 7 -27.42 -4.05 8.56
C PRO A 7 -26.05 -4.75 8.69
N GLU A 8 -25.22 -4.66 7.66
CA GLU A 8 -23.85 -5.17 7.72
C GLU A 8 -23.12 -4.62 8.97
N PRO A 9 -22.28 -5.44 9.63
CA PRO A 9 -21.55 -5.00 10.82
C PRO A 9 -20.60 -3.85 10.48
N GLU A 10 -20.36 -2.96 11.46
CA GLU A 10 -19.59 -1.71 11.27
C GLU A 10 -18.21 -1.95 10.64
N PRO A 11 -17.39 -2.94 11.08
CA PRO A 11 -16.10 -3.22 10.45
C PRO A 11 -16.19 -3.59 8.97
N THR A 12 -17.25 -4.31 8.57
CA THR A 12 -17.48 -4.70 7.17
C THR A 12 -17.90 -3.51 6.34
N ARG A 13 -18.78 -2.66 6.87
CA ARG A 13 -19.19 -1.42 6.20
C ARG A 13 -18.02 -0.46 6.00
N TRP A 14 -17.22 -0.28 7.05
CA TRP A 14 -15.99 0.51 6.98
C TRP A 14 -15.04 -0.06 5.91
N ALA A 15 -14.78 -1.36 5.92
CA ALA A 15 -13.89 -1.98 4.95
C ALA A 15 -14.39 -1.83 3.51
N SER A 16 -15.70 -2.02 3.29
CA SER A 16 -16.34 -1.80 1.99
C SER A 16 -16.17 -0.36 1.53
N ALA A 17 -16.44 0.62 2.41
CA ALA A 17 -16.28 2.03 2.07
C ALA A 17 -14.84 2.37 1.67
N HIS A 18 -13.85 1.89 2.42
CA HIS A 18 -12.45 2.28 2.23
C HIS A 18 -11.71 1.49 1.14
N PHE A 19 -12.10 0.23 0.88
CA PHE A 19 -11.33 -0.67 0.01
C PHE A 19 -12.08 -1.18 -1.23
N ALA A 20 -13.39 -0.91 -1.39
CA ALA A 20 -14.09 -1.29 -2.62
C ALA A 20 -13.56 -0.57 -3.88
N GLY A 21 -12.91 0.59 -3.70
CA GLY A 21 -12.23 1.34 -4.76
C GLY A 21 -10.75 0.97 -4.95
N ALA A 22 -10.28 -0.15 -4.41
CA ALA A 22 -8.91 -0.61 -4.66
C ALA A 22 -8.68 -0.87 -6.16
N ASP A 23 -7.56 -0.39 -6.69
CA ASP A 23 -7.21 -0.49 -8.12
C ASP A 23 -6.59 -1.86 -8.42
N LEU A 24 -7.40 -2.91 -8.40
CA LEU A 24 -6.97 -4.27 -8.73
C LEU A 24 -7.68 -4.75 -9.99
N ALA A 25 -6.94 -5.41 -10.88
CA ALA A 25 -7.45 -5.85 -12.18
C ALA A 25 -8.61 -6.88 -12.10
N ASP A 26 -8.79 -7.56 -10.96
CA ASP A 26 -9.84 -8.56 -10.75
C ASP A 26 -10.72 -8.17 -9.55
N VAL A 27 -12.03 -8.05 -9.80
CA VAL A 27 -13.05 -7.75 -8.79
C VAL A 27 -13.06 -8.75 -7.63
N ARG A 28 -12.68 -10.01 -7.87
CA ARG A 28 -12.57 -11.03 -6.82
C ARG A 28 -11.46 -10.69 -5.83
N ARG A 29 -10.38 -10.04 -6.28
CA ARG A 29 -9.31 -9.55 -5.40
C ARG A 29 -9.79 -8.36 -4.58
N VAL A 30 -10.52 -7.42 -5.19
CA VAL A 30 -11.14 -6.29 -4.46
C VAL A 30 -12.05 -6.79 -3.34
N ARG A 31 -12.97 -7.74 -3.65
CA ARG A 31 -13.84 -8.38 -2.65
C ARG A 31 -13.03 -9.04 -1.53
N ARG A 32 -11.89 -9.65 -1.87
CA ARG A 32 -10.99 -10.25 -0.89
C ARG A 32 -10.29 -9.21 0.00
N VAL A 33 -9.84 -8.08 -0.55
CA VAL A 33 -9.29 -6.96 0.24
C VAL A 33 -10.32 -6.49 1.25
N VAL A 34 -11.57 -6.25 0.82
CA VAL A 34 -12.67 -5.84 1.71
C VAL A 34 -12.91 -6.86 2.83
N ARG A 35 -12.96 -8.16 2.50
CA ARG A 35 -13.11 -9.23 3.50
C ARG A 35 -11.96 -9.23 4.51
N ILE A 36 -10.71 -9.12 4.05
CA ILE A 36 -9.53 -9.10 4.92
C ILE A 36 -9.53 -7.86 5.82
N ALA A 37 -9.79 -6.69 5.25
CA ALA A 37 -9.82 -5.43 5.98
C ALA A 37 -10.93 -5.42 7.05
N GLY A 38 -12.13 -5.92 6.73
CA GLY A 38 -13.22 -6.01 7.69
C GLY A 38 -12.89 -6.97 8.84
N ALA A 39 -12.25 -8.10 8.54
CA ALA A 39 -11.85 -9.07 9.55
C ALA A 39 -10.72 -8.54 10.47
N TRP A 40 -9.80 -7.72 9.94
CA TRP A 40 -8.78 -7.03 10.75
C TRP A 40 -9.32 -5.84 11.54
N ALA A 41 -10.32 -5.13 11.01
CA ALA A 41 -10.98 -4.04 11.73
C ALA A 41 -11.79 -4.59 12.93
N ASP A 42 -12.40 -5.77 12.79
CA ASP A 42 -13.06 -6.48 13.90
C ASP A 42 -12.06 -6.92 14.98
N ARG A 43 -10.85 -7.34 14.58
CA ARG A 43 -9.83 -7.92 15.49
C ARG A 43 -8.44 -7.31 15.24
N PRO A 44 -8.22 -6.05 15.64
CA PRO A 44 -6.96 -5.36 15.39
C PRO A 44 -5.79 -6.04 16.12
N GLY A 45 -4.61 -5.99 15.51
CA GLY A 45 -3.37 -6.53 16.10
C GLY A 45 -3.22 -8.05 16.04
N ARG A 46 -4.15 -8.77 15.40
CA ARG A 46 -4.04 -10.22 15.18
C ARG A 46 -3.25 -10.53 13.90
N SER A 47 -2.68 -11.74 13.84
CA SER A 47 -1.95 -12.22 12.66
C SER A 47 -2.88 -12.39 11.45
N ILE A 48 -2.34 -12.41 10.23
CA ILE A 48 -3.10 -12.68 8.98
C ILE A 48 -4.09 -13.85 9.10
N PRO A 49 -3.72 -15.04 9.62
CA PRO A 49 -4.65 -16.18 9.66
C PRO A 49 -5.73 -16.07 10.75
N ALA A 50 -5.50 -15.30 11.81
CA ALA A 50 -6.33 -15.34 13.02
C ALA A 50 -7.80 -14.92 12.82
N PRO A 51 -8.16 -14.02 11.90
CA PRO A 51 -9.56 -13.71 11.63
C PRO A 51 -10.30 -14.74 10.77
N PHE A 52 -9.60 -15.70 10.14
CA PHE A 52 -10.19 -16.64 9.18
C PHE A 52 -10.33 -18.04 9.78
N GLU A 53 -11.53 -18.62 9.67
CA GLU A 53 -11.80 -19.99 10.12
C GLU A 53 -11.40 -21.02 9.05
N ASP A 54 -11.54 -20.66 7.77
CA ASP A 54 -11.23 -21.55 6.64
C ASP A 54 -9.77 -21.39 6.17
N ARG A 55 -9.09 -22.53 6.00
CA ARG A 55 -7.75 -22.60 5.41
C ARG A 55 -7.70 -22.01 4.00
N TYR A 56 -8.78 -22.13 3.23
CA TYR A 56 -8.87 -21.53 1.90
C TYR A 56 -8.77 -20.00 1.96
N ASP A 57 -9.45 -19.36 2.91
CA ASP A 57 -9.38 -17.90 3.09
C ASP A 57 -8.00 -17.43 3.51
N ILE A 58 -7.35 -18.15 4.43
CA ILE A 58 -5.97 -17.88 4.86
C ILE A 58 -5.02 -17.91 3.66
N LYS A 59 -5.06 -19.01 2.89
CA LYS A 59 -4.21 -19.18 1.71
C LYS A 59 -4.49 -18.09 0.67
N ALA A 60 -5.76 -17.73 0.50
CA ALA A 60 -6.17 -16.71 -0.43
C ALA A 60 -5.72 -15.29 -0.03
N ALA A 61 -5.64 -15.00 1.26
CA ALA A 61 -5.08 -13.75 1.78
C ALA A 61 -3.57 -13.66 1.53
N TYR A 62 -2.82 -14.74 1.79
CA TYR A 62 -1.40 -14.77 1.45
C TYR A 62 -1.15 -14.63 -0.06
N HIS A 63 -1.91 -15.33 -0.90
CA HIS A 63 -1.81 -15.18 -2.36
C HIS A 63 -2.17 -13.77 -2.85
N LEU A 64 -3.06 -13.05 -2.15
CA LEU A 64 -3.34 -11.66 -2.48
C LEU A 64 -2.12 -10.78 -2.22
N PHE A 65 -1.51 -10.88 -1.03
CA PHE A 65 -0.36 -10.04 -0.66
C PHE A 65 0.93 -10.39 -1.40
N ASP A 66 1.03 -11.60 -1.93
CA ASP A 66 2.13 -12.03 -2.81
C ASP A 66 1.92 -11.61 -4.28
N HIS A 67 0.73 -11.08 -4.62
CA HIS A 67 0.41 -10.70 -5.98
C HIS A 67 1.04 -9.35 -6.35
N ALA A 68 1.70 -9.28 -7.52
CA ALA A 68 2.37 -8.05 -7.98
C ALA A 68 1.47 -6.81 -8.06
N ASP A 69 0.19 -6.98 -8.42
CA ASP A 69 -0.80 -5.89 -8.43
C ASP A 69 -1.22 -5.38 -7.03
N ALA A 70 -0.99 -6.14 -5.96
CA ALA A 70 -1.43 -5.78 -4.61
C ALA A 70 -0.43 -4.82 -3.91
N THR A 71 -0.01 -3.77 -4.62
CA THR A 71 0.88 -2.76 -4.06
C THR A 71 0.14 -1.86 -3.06
N PRO A 72 0.84 -1.23 -2.10
CA PRO A 72 0.22 -0.30 -1.16
C PRO A 72 -0.59 0.80 -1.85
N GLU A 73 -0.09 1.36 -2.96
CA GLU A 73 -0.75 2.43 -3.72
C GLU A 73 -2.08 1.96 -4.29
N ARG A 74 -2.10 0.76 -4.88
CA ARG A 74 -3.30 0.18 -5.53
C ARG A 74 -4.34 -0.25 -4.49
N LEU A 75 -3.89 -0.84 -3.38
CA LEU A 75 -4.76 -1.19 -2.26
C LEU A 75 -5.40 0.04 -1.59
N GLN A 76 -4.66 1.14 -1.48
CA GLN A 76 -5.13 2.38 -0.85
C GLN A 76 -5.88 3.32 -1.80
N ALA A 77 -5.95 3.02 -3.10
CA ALA A 77 -6.50 3.93 -4.12
C ALA A 77 -7.92 4.43 -3.76
N GLY A 78 -8.81 3.51 -3.35
CA GLY A 78 -10.17 3.84 -2.93
C GLY A 78 -10.20 4.79 -1.74
N HIS A 79 -9.45 4.46 -0.68
CA HIS A 79 -9.36 5.30 0.51
C HIS A 79 -8.80 6.69 0.19
N ARG A 80 -7.71 6.78 -0.57
CA ARG A 80 -7.12 8.07 -0.98
C ARG A 80 -8.10 8.91 -1.80
N GLY A 81 -8.94 8.26 -2.61
CA GLY A 81 -10.05 8.91 -3.32
C GLY A 81 -11.06 9.56 -2.37
N LEU A 82 -11.46 8.85 -1.30
CA LEU A 82 -12.35 9.39 -0.26
C LEU A 82 -11.73 10.57 0.48
N VAL A 83 -10.45 10.46 0.85
CA VAL A 83 -9.72 11.54 1.52
C VAL A 83 -9.60 12.76 0.62
N ALA A 84 -9.29 12.55 -0.66
CA ALA A 84 -9.23 13.63 -1.64
C ALA A 84 -10.57 14.35 -1.80
N GLU A 85 -11.68 13.60 -1.79
CA GLU A 85 -13.02 14.20 -1.85
C GLU A 85 -13.36 14.98 -0.57
N ALA A 86 -13.05 14.43 0.60
CA ALA A 86 -13.22 15.14 1.87
C ALA A 86 -12.39 16.44 1.91
N LEU A 87 -11.17 16.42 1.35
CA LEU A 87 -10.31 17.60 1.25
C LEU A 87 -10.83 18.68 0.29
N ARG A 88 -11.67 18.32 -0.70
CA ARG A 88 -12.32 19.30 -1.61
C ARG A 88 -13.47 20.06 -0.95
N GLN A 89 -14.04 19.52 0.13
CA GLN A 89 -15.10 20.20 0.86
C GLN A 89 -14.57 21.51 1.47
N ARG A 90 -15.45 22.53 1.50
CA ARG A 90 -15.11 23.86 2.00
C ARG A 90 -14.61 23.81 3.45
N GLY A 91 -13.59 24.60 3.74
CA GLY A 91 -13.00 24.72 5.08
C GLY A 91 -11.47 24.64 5.04
N THR A 92 -10.86 24.66 6.22
CA THR A 92 -9.41 24.49 6.36
C THR A 92 -9.12 23.06 6.76
N SER A 93 -8.07 22.48 6.19
CA SER A 93 -7.59 21.14 6.50
C SER A 93 -6.11 21.18 6.82
N LEU A 94 -5.67 20.30 7.71
CA LEU A 94 -4.26 20.07 8.03
C LEU A 94 -3.77 18.83 7.30
N LEU A 95 -2.61 18.96 6.66
CA LEU A 95 -1.84 17.84 6.12
C LEU A 95 -0.62 17.65 7.02
N ILE A 96 -0.70 16.66 7.89
CA ILE A 96 0.33 16.37 8.90
C ILE A 96 1.28 15.34 8.30
N GLU A 97 2.54 15.72 8.14
CA GLU A 97 3.57 14.87 7.56
C GLU A 97 4.54 14.39 8.64
N ASP A 98 4.82 13.10 8.67
CA ASP A 98 5.89 12.54 9.49
C ASP A 98 6.50 11.30 8.83
N THR A 99 7.74 10.97 9.21
CA THR A 99 8.45 9.79 8.73
C THR A 99 8.72 8.85 9.88
N THR A 100 8.09 7.68 9.86
CA THR A 100 8.36 6.61 10.84
C THR A 100 9.28 5.54 10.25
N VAL A 101 9.93 4.77 11.11
CA VAL A 101 10.76 3.63 10.70
C VAL A 101 10.03 2.34 11.06
N ILE A 102 9.77 1.51 10.04
CA ILE A 102 9.25 0.15 10.25
C ILE A 102 10.45 -0.78 10.39
N SER A 103 10.70 -1.25 11.61
CA SER A 103 11.86 -2.07 11.95
C SER A 103 11.47 -3.54 12.08
N TYR A 104 12.25 -4.41 11.41
CA TYR A 104 12.17 -5.86 11.48
C TYR A 104 13.40 -6.37 12.21
N PRO A 105 13.32 -6.59 13.53
CA PRO A 105 14.41 -7.17 14.29
C PRO A 105 14.51 -8.66 13.96
N GLY A 106 15.63 -9.09 13.37
CA GLY A 106 15.81 -10.48 13.00
C GLY A 106 17.27 -10.85 12.77
N ARG A 107 17.60 -12.13 12.94
CA ARG A 107 18.94 -12.66 12.62
C ARG A 107 19.12 -12.94 11.12
N ARG A 108 18.02 -13.12 10.39
CA ARG A 108 18.01 -13.39 8.95
C ARG A 108 17.56 -12.14 8.19
N PRO A 109 18.29 -11.71 7.15
CA PRO A 109 17.84 -10.62 6.29
C PRO A 109 16.51 -10.98 5.63
N VAL A 110 15.56 -10.03 5.61
CA VAL A 110 14.34 -10.12 4.79
C VAL A 110 14.64 -9.47 3.43
N PRO A 111 14.46 -10.19 2.31
CA PRO A 111 14.66 -9.61 0.98
C PRO A 111 13.84 -8.33 0.78
N GLY A 112 14.44 -7.33 0.13
CA GLY A 112 13.79 -6.03 -0.12
C GLY A 112 13.87 -5.02 1.02
N LEU A 113 14.39 -5.40 2.21
CA LEU A 113 14.61 -4.45 3.31
C LEU A 113 16.03 -3.88 3.31
N GLY A 114 16.16 -2.64 3.78
CA GLY A 114 17.41 -1.93 3.93
C GLY A 114 17.85 -1.87 5.39
N THR A 115 19.05 -1.34 5.65
CA THR A 115 19.53 -1.15 7.02
C THR A 115 18.83 0.03 7.70
N VAL A 116 18.35 -0.16 8.93
CA VAL A 116 17.77 0.91 9.75
C VAL A 116 18.59 1.12 11.03
N GLY A 117 18.76 2.38 11.44
CA GLY A 117 19.56 2.73 12.62
C GLY A 117 21.08 2.82 12.38
N TYR A 118 21.83 2.92 13.49
CA TYR A 118 23.29 3.11 13.51
C TYR A 118 24.08 1.84 13.86
N SER A 119 23.45 0.86 14.49
CA SER A 119 24.13 -0.36 14.91
C SER A 119 24.28 -1.32 13.73
N GLY A 120 25.51 -1.72 13.41
CA GLY A 120 25.84 -2.71 12.38
C GLY A 120 25.34 -4.14 12.68
N ARG A 121 24.34 -4.30 13.55
CA ARG A 121 23.73 -5.58 13.90
C ARG A 121 22.29 -5.63 13.42
N GLY A 122 22.08 -6.15 12.22
CA GLY A 122 20.87 -6.89 11.82
C GLY A 122 19.52 -6.18 11.91
N GLN A 123 19.46 -4.88 12.22
CA GLN A 123 18.20 -4.14 12.17
C GLN A 123 17.92 -3.76 10.72
N THR A 124 16.97 -4.47 10.13
CA THR A 124 16.49 -4.22 8.76
C THR A 124 15.12 -3.60 8.78
N GLY A 125 14.78 -2.81 7.78
CA GLY A 125 13.53 -2.09 7.73
C GLY A 125 13.45 -1.09 6.59
N PHE A 126 12.46 -0.22 6.67
CA PHE A 126 12.24 0.87 5.72
C PHE A 126 11.66 2.10 6.41
N HIS A 127 11.74 3.25 5.75
CA HIS A 127 11.10 4.48 6.20
C HIS A 127 9.73 4.56 5.56
N LEU A 128 8.72 4.89 6.35
CA LEU A 128 7.37 5.12 5.89
C LEU A 128 7.04 6.60 6.12
N HIS A 129 7.06 7.38 5.05
CA HIS A 129 6.61 8.76 5.07
C HIS A 129 5.08 8.77 4.89
N THR A 130 4.37 9.41 5.81
CA THR A 130 2.91 9.41 5.85
C THR A 130 2.39 10.84 5.89
N VAL A 131 1.33 11.10 5.13
CA VAL A 131 0.55 12.34 5.18
C VAL A 131 -0.84 12.05 5.73
N LEU A 132 -1.11 12.48 6.96
CA LEU A 132 -2.41 12.35 7.61
C LEU A 132 -3.22 13.63 7.38
N ALA A 133 -4.41 13.50 6.80
CA ALA A 133 -5.34 14.60 6.61
C ALA A 133 -6.33 14.70 7.79
N ALA A 134 -6.50 15.90 8.31
CA ALA A 134 -7.48 16.20 9.35
C ALA A 134 -8.21 17.52 9.08
N ARG A 135 -9.47 17.63 9.51
CA ARG A 135 -10.23 18.87 9.42
C ARG A 135 -9.75 19.84 10.49
N TRP A 136 -9.49 21.08 10.10
CA TRP A 136 -9.24 22.15 11.06
C TRP A 136 -10.58 22.78 11.48
N PRO A 137 -10.95 22.73 12.76
CA PRO A 137 -12.22 23.29 13.26
C PRO A 137 -12.26 24.83 13.30
N GLY A 138 -11.24 25.51 12.75
CA GLY A 138 -11.08 26.95 12.86
C GLY A 138 -10.37 27.36 14.15
N GLN A 139 -10.51 28.63 14.53
CA GLN A 139 -9.89 29.14 15.74
C GLN A 139 -10.62 28.60 16.98
N VAL A 140 -10.05 27.60 17.64
CA VAL A 140 -10.65 27.03 18.85
C VAL A 140 -9.94 27.55 20.10
N ARG A 141 -10.72 28.08 21.04
CA ARG A 141 -10.25 28.39 22.39
C ARG A 141 -10.03 27.08 23.15
N PRO A 142 -8.91 26.93 23.88
CA PRO A 142 -8.75 25.81 24.78
C PRO A 142 -9.90 25.73 25.80
N ASP A 143 -10.23 24.52 26.27
CA ASP A 143 -11.16 24.31 27.38
C ASP A 143 -10.61 24.92 28.68
N ALA A 144 -11.39 24.87 29.77
CA ALA A 144 -10.98 25.37 31.08
C ALA A 144 -9.66 24.75 31.60
N HIS A 145 -9.22 23.62 31.03
CA HIS A 145 -7.99 22.90 31.36
C HIS A 145 -6.88 23.11 30.32
N GLY A 146 -7.04 24.05 29.38
CA GLY A 146 -6.05 24.30 28.34
C GLY A 146 -6.03 23.29 27.20
N ARG A 147 -7.01 22.37 27.11
CA ARG A 147 -7.07 21.35 26.05
C ARG A 147 -7.76 21.88 24.81
N ARG A 148 -7.16 21.62 23.65
CA ARG A 148 -7.80 21.87 22.34
C ARG A 148 -8.73 20.69 21.99
N PRO A 149 -9.81 20.92 21.22
CA PRO A 149 -10.65 19.81 20.78
C PRO A 149 -9.88 18.84 19.89
N ALA A 150 -10.37 17.61 19.82
CA ALA A 150 -9.88 16.63 18.86
C ALA A 150 -10.10 17.13 17.43
N LEU A 151 -9.15 16.82 16.55
CA LEU A 151 -9.31 17.03 15.12
C LEU A 151 -10.09 15.85 14.53
N GLU A 152 -11.04 16.14 13.65
CA GLU A 152 -11.65 15.11 12.83
C GLU A 152 -10.61 14.59 11.83
N VAL A 153 -10.30 13.30 11.91
CA VAL A 153 -9.35 12.66 10.98
C VAL A 153 -10.09 12.29 9.70
N LEU A 154 -9.63 12.84 8.57
CA LEU A 154 -10.19 12.52 7.26
C LEU A 154 -9.59 11.21 6.70
N GLY A 155 -8.33 10.94 7.03
CA GLY A 155 -7.64 9.70 6.65
C GLY A 155 -6.23 9.92 6.13
N LEU A 156 -5.64 8.88 5.54
CA LEU A 156 -4.30 8.91 4.96
C LEU A 156 -4.37 9.47 3.54
N ALA A 157 -3.80 10.65 3.34
CA ALA A 157 -3.74 11.30 2.03
C ALA A 157 -2.65 10.69 1.14
N ASP A 158 -1.50 10.36 1.73
CA ASP A 158 -0.41 9.68 1.04
C ASP A 158 0.43 8.85 2.00
N GLN A 159 1.08 7.83 1.45
CA GLN A 159 2.10 7.02 2.10
C GLN A 159 3.14 6.59 1.07
N GLN A 160 4.41 6.77 1.41
CA GLN A 160 5.56 6.41 0.59
C GLN A 160 6.55 5.59 1.41
N SER A 161 6.98 4.47 0.85
CA SER A 161 8.01 3.63 1.45
C SER A 161 9.37 3.90 0.82
N ASP A 162 10.38 4.10 1.65
CA ASP A 162 11.77 4.32 1.23
C ASP A 162 12.70 3.30 1.91
N VAL A 163 13.42 2.56 1.07
CA VAL A 163 14.44 1.60 1.50
C VAL A 163 15.80 2.23 1.30
N ARG A 164 16.54 2.45 2.40
CA ARG A 164 17.87 3.03 2.32
C ARG A 164 18.81 2.10 1.55
N ALA A 165 19.50 2.67 0.56
CA ALA A 165 20.61 2.00 -0.10
C ALA A 165 21.66 1.56 0.93
N PRO A 166 22.29 0.38 0.73
CA PRO A 166 23.42 -0.03 1.53
C PRO A 166 24.54 1.01 1.47
N LEU A 167 25.23 1.22 2.58
CA LEU A 167 26.44 2.04 2.57
C LEU A 167 27.52 1.39 1.69
N PRO A 168 28.28 2.17 0.90
CA PRO A 168 29.43 1.65 0.15
C PRO A 168 30.44 0.96 1.07
N ALA A 169 31.04 -0.13 0.60
CA ALA A 169 32.07 -0.85 1.35
C ALA A 169 33.21 0.09 1.76
N GLY A 170 33.66 0.00 3.02
CA GLY A 170 34.74 0.84 3.55
C GLY A 170 34.31 2.16 4.20
N THR A 171 33.03 2.53 4.16
CA THR A 171 32.55 3.69 4.93
C THR A 171 32.36 3.34 6.41
N THR A 172 33.27 3.83 7.26
CA THR A 172 33.05 3.85 8.72
C THR A 172 32.03 4.94 9.04
N ARG A 173 30.82 4.54 9.40
CA ARG A 173 29.75 5.48 9.75
C ARG A 173 30.12 6.17 11.06
N ARG A 174 30.60 7.42 10.99
CA ARG A 174 30.88 8.26 12.17
C ARG A 174 29.61 8.35 13.02
N ARG A 175 29.74 8.05 14.33
CA ARG A 175 28.70 8.36 15.31
C ARG A 175 28.42 9.87 15.18
N PRO A 176 27.15 10.31 14.99
CA PRO A 176 26.86 11.73 15.00
C PRO A 176 27.38 12.31 16.32
N PRO A 177 28.04 13.49 16.30
CA PRO A 177 28.55 14.10 17.52
C PRO A 177 27.40 14.23 18.52
N ALA A 178 27.70 14.06 19.81
CA ALA A 178 26.72 14.25 20.87
C ALA A 178 25.99 15.59 20.64
N ARG A 179 24.65 15.55 20.56
CA ARG A 179 23.85 16.77 20.46
C ARG A 179 24.21 17.63 21.68
N LYS A 180 24.80 18.81 21.44
CA LYS A 180 24.93 19.82 22.49
C LYS A 180 23.53 20.12 23.04
N PRO A 181 23.35 20.30 24.35
CA PRO A 181 22.09 20.79 24.89
C PRO A 181 21.78 22.09 24.14
N THR A 182 20.70 22.08 23.35
CA THR A 182 20.25 23.27 22.65
C THR A 182 18.96 23.71 23.30
N ASP A 183 18.85 25.01 23.50
CA ASP A 183 17.75 25.77 24.09
C ASP A 183 16.35 25.30 23.65
N PRO A 184 15.29 25.58 24.45
CA PRO A 184 13.94 25.05 24.24
C PRO A 184 13.40 25.28 22.82
N PRO A 185 12.46 24.43 22.37
CA PRO A 185 12.09 24.32 20.97
C PRO A 185 11.21 25.49 20.54
N THR A 186 11.83 26.60 20.18
CA THR A 186 11.20 27.65 19.38
C THR A 186 11.74 27.61 17.95
N GLU A 187 10.80 27.59 17.02
CA GLU A 187 10.99 27.95 15.61
C GLU A 187 12.03 27.13 14.81
N ARG A 188 11.70 25.87 14.54
CA ARG A 188 12.18 25.19 13.32
C ARG A 188 11.02 24.85 12.40
N CYS A 189 10.33 25.90 11.96
CA CYS A 189 9.33 25.79 10.91
C CYS A 189 10.01 25.53 9.56
N ALA A 190 9.54 24.48 8.88
CA ALA A 190 9.62 24.23 7.45
C ALA A 190 10.91 24.64 6.70
N LYS A 191 11.96 23.81 6.80
CA LYS A 191 12.91 23.70 5.67
C LYS A 191 12.27 22.75 4.65
N LYS A 192 11.90 23.30 3.48
CA LYS A 192 11.38 22.57 2.31
C LYS A 192 12.18 21.27 2.09
N VAL A 193 11.57 20.13 2.36
CA VAL A 193 12.04 18.84 1.84
C VAL A 193 11.59 18.81 0.38
N LYS A 194 12.55 18.93 -0.56
CA LYS A 194 12.29 18.68 -1.98
C LYS A 194 12.25 17.17 -2.18
N PHE A 195 11.06 16.61 -2.33
CA PHE A 195 10.92 15.27 -2.90
C PHE A 195 11.25 15.32 -4.41
N PRO A 196 12.06 14.39 -4.95
CA PRO A 196 12.24 14.29 -6.39
C PRO A 196 10.89 13.98 -7.05
N ARG A 197 10.55 14.75 -8.10
CA ARG A 197 9.36 14.46 -8.91
C ARG A 197 9.55 13.11 -9.60
N SER A 198 8.70 12.14 -9.28
CA SER A 198 8.58 10.88 -10.03
C SER A 198 8.33 11.21 -11.52
N PRO A 199 8.90 10.45 -12.48
CA PRO A 199 8.80 10.76 -13.91
C PRO A 199 7.46 10.36 -14.54
N THR A 200 6.41 10.11 -13.75
CA THR A 200 5.06 9.91 -14.27
C THR A 200 4.43 11.27 -14.58
N ARG A 201 4.76 11.79 -15.76
CA ARG A 201 4.03 12.87 -16.42
C ARG A 201 2.62 12.37 -16.72
N PRO A 202 1.55 12.89 -16.09
CA PRO A 202 0.21 12.62 -16.58
C PRO A 202 0.11 13.28 -17.94
N GLU A 203 -0.05 12.48 -19.00
CA GLU A 203 -0.44 12.99 -20.30
C GLU A 203 -1.76 13.75 -20.13
N ARG A 204 -1.69 15.08 -20.25
CA ARG A 204 -2.87 15.89 -20.50
C ARG A 204 -3.35 15.54 -21.91
N ARG A 205 -4.22 14.53 -22.02
CA ARG A 205 -5.08 14.40 -23.20
C ARG A 205 -5.97 15.64 -23.25
N ARG A 206 -5.65 16.56 -24.15
CA ARG A 206 -6.60 17.60 -24.57
C ARG A 206 -7.74 16.86 -25.27
N LEU A 207 -8.92 16.89 -24.67
CA LEU A 207 -10.15 16.60 -25.39
C LEU A 207 -10.32 17.76 -26.39
N GLY A 208 -10.04 17.48 -27.66
CA GLY A 208 -10.37 18.38 -28.76
C GLY A 208 -11.88 18.32 -29.04
N PRO A 209 -12.46 19.38 -29.61
CA PRO A 209 -13.92 19.50 -29.77
C PRO A 209 -14.45 18.52 -30.83
N ASP A 210 -15.68 18.07 -30.59
CA ASP A 210 -16.50 17.31 -31.53
C ASP A 210 -16.49 17.95 -32.92
N VAL A 211 -16.14 17.16 -33.94
CA VAL A 211 -16.41 17.48 -35.34
C VAL A 211 -17.40 16.46 -35.86
N THR A 212 -18.63 16.91 -36.01
CA THR A 212 -19.65 16.29 -36.83
C THR A 212 -19.34 16.51 -38.32
N SER A 213 -19.88 15.58 -39.13
CA SER A 213 -20.10 15.64 -40.58
C SER A 213 -18.96 15.19 -41.51
N GLY A 214 -19.34 14.42 -42.56
CA GLY A 214 -18.60 14.41 -43.83
C GLY A 214 -18.35 13.05 -44.47
N VAL A 215 -19.31 12.60 -45.27
CA VAL A 215 -19.25 11.49 -46.24
C VAL A 215 -18.00 11.53 -47.15
N GLY A 216 -17.40 10.37 -47.45
CA GLY A 216 -16.35 10.26 -48.47
C GLY A 216 -15.87 8.84 -48.75
N VAL A 217 -16.42 8.23 -49.81
CA VAL A 217 -16.08 6.89 -50.34
C VAL A 217 -14.73 6.93 -51.09
N ARG A 218 -13.83 5.95 -50.86
CA ARG A 218 -13.20 5.05 -51.88
C ARG A 218 -11.91 4.32 -51.40
N ARG A 219 -12.01 2.99 -51.40
CA ARG A 219 -11.12 1.92 -51.92
C ARG A 219 -9.62 1.80 -51.57
N ARG A 220 -9.34 0.59 -51.03
CA ARG A 220 -8.29 -0.43 -51.31
C ARG A 220 -6.81 -0.12 -50.99
N GLY A 221 -6.25 -1.01 -50.17
CA GLY A 221 -4.87 -1.50 -50.34
C GLY A 221 -4.19 -1.97 -49.04
N GLY A 222 -3.70 -3.21 -49.03
CA GLY A 222 -2.45 -3.54 -48.34
C GLY A 222 -2.52 -4.18 -46.96
N THR A 223 -2.35 -5.50 -46.96
CA THR A 223 -2.01 -6.37 -45.84
C THR A 223 -0.65 -6.06 -45.20
N ALA A 224 -0.54 -6.08 -43.87
CA ALA A 224 0.59 -6.70 -43.14
C ALA A 224 0.26 -6.81 -41.64
N ARG A 225 0.15 -8.05 -41.17
CA ARG A 225 -0.06 -8.46 -39.79
C ARG A 225 1.28 -8.43 -39.07
N ALA A 226 1.44 -7.57 -38.06
CA ALA A 226 2.62 -7.55 -37.21
C ALA A 226 2.46 -8.58 -36.08
N THR A 227 3.22 -9.67 -36.18
CA THR A 227 3.40 -10.69 -35.15
C THR A 227 4.40 -10.19 -34.10
N PRO A 228 4.10 -10.20 -32.79
CA PRO A 228 5.10 -9.97 -31.77
C PRO A 228 6.01 -11.22 -31.59
N PRO A 229 7.31 -11.04 -31.33
CA PRO A 229 8.29 -12.13 -31.25
C PRO A 229 8.04 -13.03 -30.03
N GLY A 230 8.10 -14.35 -30.28
CA GLY A 230 7.96 -15.39 -29.26
C GLY A 230 9.13 -15.41 -28.28
N LEU A 231 8.82 -15.52 -27.00
CA LEU A 231 9.76 -15.95 -25.98
C LEU A 231 9.85 -17.47 -26.02
N ASP A 232 11.06 -17.96 -26.28
CA ASP A 232 11.46 -19.36 -26.20
C ASP A 232 11.51 -19.78 -24.73
N ILE A 233 10.55 -20.60 -24.30
CA ILE A 233 10.57 -21.27 -23.00
C ILE A 233 10.77 -22.76 -23.26
N ARG A 234 12.04 -23.17 -23.33
CA ARG A 234 12.42 -24.57 -23.14
C ARG A 234 12.84 -24.76 -21.68
N ASP A 235 12.63 -25.97 -21.21
CA ASP A 235 12.96 -26.53 -19.90
C ASP A 235 11.96 -26.26 -18.76
N PHE A 236 10.78 -26.88 -18.91
CA PHE A 236 10.10 -27.49 -17.76
C PHE A 236 10.01 -29.00 -17.97
N ALA A 237 10.89 -29.73 -17.27
CA ALA A 237 10.80 -31.17 -17.13
C ALA A 237 9.52 -31.53 -16.36
N SER A 238 8.65 -32.33 -16.97
CA SER A 238 7.53 -32.98 -16.28
C SER A 238 8.03 -34.11 -15.36
N PRO A 239 7.35 -34.37 -14.22
CA PRO A 239 7.69 -35.47 -13.33
C PRO A 239 7.21 -36.80 -13.94
N ARG A 240 8.10 -37.80 -13.98
CA ARG A 240 7.75 -39.18 -14.29
C ARG A 240 7.15 -39.88 -13.08
N SER A 241 6.02 -40.53 -13.30
CA SER A 241 5.38 -41.51 -12.45
C SER A 241 5.97 -42.91 -12.66
N SER A 242 6.35 -43.59 -11.59
CA SER A 242 6.42 -45.06 -11.39
C SER A 242 7.08 -45.26 -10.02
N GLY A 243 6.44 -45.78 -8.98
CA GLY A 243 5.71 -47.03 -8.98
C GLY A 243 6.71 -48.17 -8.87
N ASP A 244 7.23 -48.44 -7.66
CA ASP A 244 7.46 -49.83 -7.23
C ASP A 244 7.60 -49.95 -5.71
N ALA A 245 6.93 -50.95 -5.17
CA ALA A 245 6.88 -51.29 -3.76
C ALA A 245 7.84 -52.46 -3.48
N SER A 246 8.52 -52.46 -2.34
CA SER A 246 9.17 -53.66 -1.81
C SER A 246 9.19 -53.67 -0.28
N PRO A 247 9.14 -54.86 0.35
CA PRO A 247 8.49 -55.08 1.66
C PRO A 247 9.46 -55.05 2.85
N PRO A 248 8.95 -55.01 4.10
CA PRO A 248 9.79 -54.98 5.30
C PRO A 248 10.42 -56.35 5.63
N ARG A 249 11.68 -56.32 6.09
CA ARG A 249 12.38 -57.48 6.68
C ARG A 249 12.02 -57.65 8.17
N PRO A 250 11.96 -58.88 8.69
CA PRO A 250 11.72 -59.14 10.11
C PRO A 250 13.02 -59.18 10.92
N THR A 251 12.96 -58.68 12.16
CA THR A 251 13.85 -58.99 13.28
C THR A 251 12.91 -59.44 14.40
N GLY A 252 13.03 -60.61 15.02
CA GLY A 252 14.28 -61.28 15.41
C GLY A 252 14.75 -60.66 16.70
#